data_AF-A0AAJ5W8Z9-F1
#
_entry.id   AF-A0AAJ5W8Z9-F1
#
_cell.length_a   1.000
_cell.length_b   1.000
_cell.length_c   1.000
_cell.angle_alpha   90.00
_cell.angle_beta   90.00
_cell.angle_gamma   90.00
#
_symmetry.space_group_name_H-M   'P 1'
#
loop_
_entity.id
_entity.type
_entity.pdbx_description
1 polymer ?
#
loop_
_entity_poly.entity_id
_entity_poly.type
_entity_poly.pdbx_seq_one_letter_code
_entity_poly.pdbx_strand_id
1 'polypeptide(L)'
;MLCLFIAFGAHAQSSSFETQFNLDFEIVSDNQYTPAFWKKIGTSHKVTIDVTDKVKGKASLLIFGDEKHVTSDSNVSLFNHIFSDFKGDSIELSGYLKTENVKGRAGLCLIVMGKNGILTANEMKENNLNGTKAWRKYAIKLPLTDSTKSIYLAVYHIGSGKVWADDFKLSIDGRPFSTSSLKTNSLTDTTAKDLRYQAVSYAAEFGNIIVNPLLLNDRNSPVSSMPSAFKFNPFYKKYLNAAGLPIIGSNKVSDKAFYKTREVMLMMLAKIPAIKEKLLENNARIAIIGKDELTTDLPEYHNLSVAMNSRVRGFGGSIGLPLTSCAEENVLCSAMDRYFGEDILIHEFAHTIHLLGISELDLEFNTQLTIIYSKALIEGLWKNTYAISSPTEYFAEGVQSWYGVNKFSEQANGIHNQIDTHEKLKSYDPRLYNLIEKFFAYDKTNVSCHQKTNYTNPFPLFEK
;
A
#
# COMPACT_ATOMS: atom_id res chain seq x y z
N MET A 1 63.84 6.71 18.68
CA MET A 1 63.06 6.94 17.44
C MET A 1 62.04 5.81 17.35
N LEU A 2 60.80 6.08 17.76
CA LEU A 2 59.72 5.09 17.91
C LEU A 2 59.11 4.82 16.52
N CYS A 3 59.22 3.59 16.01
CA CYS A 3 58.57 3.18 14.77
C CYS A 3 57.13 2.74 15.07
N LEU A 4 56.16 3.54 14.63
CA LEU A 4 54.74 3.27 14.72
C LEU A 4 54.34 2.29 13.59
N PHE A 5 53.98 1.06 13.93
CA PHE A 5 53.32 0.13 13.01
C PHE A 5 51.86 0.55 12.85
N ILE A 6 51.49 1.09 11.68
CA ILE A 6 50.09 1.29 11.30
C ILE A 6 49.62 0.00 10.65
N ALA A 7 48.81 -0.77 11.40
CA ALA A 7 48.06 -1.89 10.85
C ALA A 7 46.99 -1.36 9.89
N PHE A 8 47.13 -1.66 8.59
CA PHE A 8 46.04 -1.52 7.63
C PHE A 8 44.96 -2.56 7.99
N GLY A 9 43.97 -2.15 8.77
CA GLY A 9 42.73 -2.89 8.89
C GLY A 9 42.02 -2.85 7.54
N ALA A 10 42.09 -3.97 6.80
CA ALA A 10 41.22 -4.22 5.66
C ALA A 10 39.77 -4.21 6.14
N HIS A 11 39.14 -3.03 6.12
CA HIS A 11 37.69 -2.92 6.20
C HIS A 11 37.17 -3.50 4.89
N ALA A 12 36.71 -4.75 4.95
CA ALA A 12 35.86 -5.30 3.91
C ALA A 12 34.64 -4.37 3.81
N GLN A 13 34.66 -3.52 2.78
CA GLN A 13 33.54 -2.69 2.41
C GLN A 13 32.38 -3.64 2.14
N SER A 14 31.36 -3.67 3.01
CA SER A 14 30.16 -4.44 2.73
C SER A 14 29.65 -3.97 1.36
N SER A 15 29.47 -4.92 0.46
CA SER A 15 29.08 -4.59 -0.91
C SER A 15 27.77 -3.81 -0.88
N SER A 16 27.64 -2.76 -1.69
CA SER A 16 26.46 -1.88 -1.78
C SER A 16 25.13 -2.60 -2.07
N PHE A 17 25.17 -3.90 -2.37
CA PHE A 17 24.02 -4.74 -2.65
C PHE A 17 23.42 -5.39 -1.39
N GLU A 18 24.25 -5.82 -0.44
CA GLU A 18 23.75 -6.44 0.81
C GLU A 18 22.90 -5.44 1.61
N THR A 19 23.31 -4.16 1.61
CA THR A 19 22.56 -3.04 2.19
C THR A 19 21.31 -2.65 1.41
N GLN A 20 21.26 -2.89 0.10
CA GLN A 20 20.10 -2.57 -0.75
C GLN A 20 18.90 -3.50 -0.49
N PHE A 21 19.16 -4.78 -0.18
CA PHE A 21 18.12 -5.79 0.03
C PHE A 21 17.99 -6.25 1.49
N ASN A 22 18.88 -5.78 2.37
CA ASN A 22 18.90 -6.11 3.79
C ASN A 22 18.83 -7.63 4.00
N LEU A 23 19.69 -8.38 3.29
CA LEU A 23 19.69 -9.84 3.32
C LEU A 23 20.27 -10.40 4.64
N ASP A 24 20.98 -9.58 5.39
CA ASP A 24 21.48 -9.88 6.73
C ASP A 24 20.53 -9.40 7.85
N PHE A 25 19.43 -8.74 7.52
CA PHE A 25 18.41 -8.25 8.46
C PHE A 25 18.93 -7.24 9.50
N GLU A 26 20.03 -6.55 9.20
CA GLU A 26 20.65 -5.56 10.09
C GLU A 26 19.95 -4.18 10.04
N ILE A 27 19.15 -3.93 9.01
CA ILE A 27 18.41 -2.69 8.82
C ILE A 27 16.96 -2.89 9.28
N VAL A 28 16.50 -2.05 10.21
CA VAL A 28 15.17 -2.14 10.82
C VAL A 28 14.32 -0.96 10.34
N SER A 29 13.04 -1.19 10.02
CA SER A 29 12.13 -0.10 9.65
C SER A 29 11.71 0.70 10.89
N ASP A 30 11.67 2.04 10.77
CA ASP A 30 11.56 2.98 11.90
C ASP A 30 10.29 2.87 12.78
N ASN A 31 9.30 2.06 12.43
CA ASN A 31 8.00 2.04 13.13
C ASN A 31 7.46 0.66 13.55
N GLN A 32 8.14 -0.46 13.26
CA GLN A 32 7.55 -1.80 13.53
C GLN A 32 8.54 -2.87 14.04
N TYR A 33 9.81 -2.54 14.28
CA TYR A 33 10.86 -3.53 14.64
C TYR A 33 10.94 -4.72 13.66
N THR A 34 10.53 -4.53 12.41
CA THR A 34 10.63 -5.50 11.31
C THR A 34 11.83 -5.17 10.42
N PRO A 35 12.42 -6.16 9.72
CA PRO A 35 13.51 -5.89 8.81
C PRO A 35 13.05 -4.99 7.65
N ALA A 36 13.79 -3.92 7.39
CA ALA A 36 13.53 -3.02 6.27
C ALA A 36 13.59 -3.78 4.93
N PHE A 37 12.82 -3.32 3.93
CA PHE A 37 12.72 -3.87 2.56
C PHE A 37 12.07 -5.25 2.40
N TRP A 38 11.80 -5.95 3.50
CA TRP A 38 11.14 -7.25 3.49
C TRP A 38 9.66 -7.11 3.80
N LYS A 39 8.80 -7.67 2.95
CA LYS A 39 7.35 -7.55 3.03
C LYS A 39 6.75 -8.80 3.67
N LYS A 40 5.84 -8.61 4.63
CA LYS A 40 5.12 -9.69 5.30
C LYS A 40 3.81 -10.00 4.56
N ILE A 41 3.60 -11.26 4.20
CA ILE A 41 2.32 -11.80 3.74
C ILE A 41 1.78 -12.72 4.83
N GLY A 42 0.50 -12.58 5.15
CA GLY A 42 -0.15 -13.29 6.23
C GLY A 42 -0.19 -12.47 7.52
N THR A 43 -1.24 -12.67 8.32
CA THR A 43 -1.48 -11.89 9.55
C THR A 43 -1.28 -12.71 10.82
N SER A 44 -1.18 -14.04 10.69
CA SER A 44 -1.24 -14.97 11.82
C SER A 44 0.00 -14.98 12.72
N HIS A 45 1.19 -14.71 12.18
CA HIS A 45 2.44 -14.66 12.94
C HIS A 45 2.88 -13.23 13.24
N LYS A 46 3.62 -13.05 14.33
CA LYS A 46 4.41 -11.84 14.56
C LYS A 46 5.73 -11.95 13.83
N VAL A 47 6.21 -10.83 13.31
CA VAL A 47 7.53 -10.70 12.70
C VAL A 47 8.25 -9.58 13.42
N THR A 48 9.50 -9.81 13.80
CA THR A 48 10.33 -8.83 14.51
C THR A 48 11.81 -9.12 14.26
N ILE A 49 12.66 -8.24 14.75
CA ILE A 49 14.11 -8.40 14.81
C ILE A 49 14.52 -8.89 16.21
N ASP A 50 15.43 -9.86 16.25
CA ASP A 50 15.99 -10.46 17.46
C ASP A 50 17.48 -10.11 17.55
N VAL A 51 17.88 -9.44 18.63
CA VAL A 51 19.27 -9.01 18.86
C VAL A 51 20.07 -9.98 19.73
N THR A 52 19.44 -11.04 20.26
CA THR A 52 20.10 -12.05 21.10
C THR A 52 20.51 -13.26 20.28
N ASP A 53 19.58 -13.86 19.55
CA ASP A 53 19.80 -15.08 18.79
C ASP A 53 20.12 -14.78 17.33
N LYS A 54 21.41 -14.75 16.99
CA LYS A 54 21.91 -14.41 15.64
C LYS A 54 23.15 -15.21 15.27
N VAL A 55 23.39 -15.35 13.97
CA VAL A 55 24.58 -15.99 13.40
C VAL A 55 25.66 -14.95 13.11
N LYS A 56 25.30 -13.82 12.52
CA LYS A 56 26.23 -12.77 12.13
C LYS A 56 25.63 -11.40 12.46
N GLY A 57 26.47 -10.37 12.47
CA GLY A 57 26.02 -9.00 12.69
C GLY A 57 25.47 -8.74 14.10
N LYS A 58 24.49 -7.84 14.20
CA LYS A 58 23.88 -7.38 15.44
C LYS A 58 22.49 -7.95 15.66
N ALA A 59 21.82 -8.46 14.61
CA ALA A 59 20.47 -8.96 14.74
C ALA A 59 20.14 -10.10 13.76
N SER A 60 18.99 -10.74 13.96
CA SER A 60 18.40 -11.70 13.02
C SER A 60 16.91 -11.45 12.89
N LEU A 61 16.31 -11.97 11.82
CA LEU A 61 14.86 -12.02 11.68
C LEU A 61 14.26 -13.09 12.58
N LEU A 62 13.18 -12.77 13.29
CA LEU A 62 12.33 -13.70 14.03
C LEU A 62 10.88 -13.67 13.53
N ILE A 63 10.36 -14.83 13.17
CA ILE A 63 8.94 -15.09 12.92
C ILE A 63 8.40 -15.95 14.06
N PHE A 64 7.32 -15.51 14.70
CA PHE A 64 6.73 -16.16 15.88
C PHE A 64 5.24 -16.41 15.70
N GLY A 65 4.85 -17.68 15.78
CA GLY A 65 3.46 -18.12 15.80
C GLY A 65 3.04 -18.57 17.19
N ASP A 66 2.21 -17.78 17.86
CA ASP A 66 1.65 -18.11 19.17
C ASP A 66 0.61 -19.23 19.06
N GLU A 67 0.79 -20.31 19.82
CA GLU A 67 -0.12 -21.46 19.83
C GLU A 67 -1.57 -21.11 20.17
N LYS A 68 -1.80 -19.97 20.86
CA LYS A 68 -3.16 -19.50 21.16
C LYS A 68 -3.88 -18.88 19.97
N HIS A 69 -3.14 -18.44 18.95
CA HIS A 69 -3.65 -17.60 17.86
C HIS A 69 -3.40 -18.19 16.47
N VAL A 70 -2.49 -19.16 16.36
CA VAL A 70 -2.05 -19.77 15.10
C VAL A 70 -2.56 -21.20 15.00
N THR A 71 -3.25 -21.51 13.91
CA THR A 71 -3.73 -22.85 13.57
C THR A 71 -2.70 -23.63 12.73
N SER A 72 -2.93 -24.91 12.46
CA SER A 72 -2.06 -25.72 11.58
C SER A 72 -1.90 -25.16 10.16
N ASP A 73 -2.91 -24.42 9.68
CA ASP A 73 -2.96 -23.88 8.32
C ASP A 73 -2.56 -22.39 8.27
N SER A 74 -2.39 -21.78 9.44
CA SER A 74 -1.93 -20.39 9.55
C SER A 74 -0.51 -20.28 9.01
N ASN A 75 -0.30 -19.33 8.10
CA ASN A 75 0.98 -19.11 7.46
C ASN A 75 1.36 -17.62 7.47
N VAL A 76 2.67 -17.40 7.47
CA VAL A 76 3.30 -16.12 7.14
C VAL A 76 4.50 -16.39 6.24
N SER A 77 4.68 -15.52 5.25
CA SER A 77 5.91 -15.43 4.48
C SER A 77 6.47 -14.03 4.58
N LEU A 78 7.76 -13.93 4.84
CA LEU A 78 8.48 -12.68 4.69
C LEU A 78 9.30 -12.78 3.40
N PHE A 79 9.05 -11.87 2.46
CA PHE A 79 9.64 -11.94 1.13
C PHE A 79 10.29 -10.64 0.69
N ASN A 80 11.27 -10.76 -0.18
CA ASN A 80 11.88 -9.70 -0.95
C ASN A 80 11.91 -10.13 -2.44
N HIS A 81 12.15 -9.21 -3.36
CA HIS A 81 12.10 -9.49 -4.79
C HIS A 81 13.06 -8.63 -5.60
N ILE A 82 13.45 -9.14 -6.76
CA ILE A 82 14.29 -8.46 -7.74
C ILE A 82 13.59 -8.51 -9.09
N PHE A 83 13.33 -7.34 -9.69
CA PHE A 83 12.80 -7.23 -11.06
C PHE A 83 13.93 -6.83 -12.00
N SER A 84 14.28 -7.70 -12.94
CA SER A 84 15.29 -7.40 -13.95
C SER A 84 15.34 -8.46 -15.05
N ASP A 85 16.10 -8.18 -16.10
CA ASP A 85 16.64 -9.20 -16.99
C ASP A 85 17.96 -9.72 -16.41
N PHE A 86 18.06 -11.02 -16.17
CA PHE A 86 19.23 -11.62 -15.52
C PHE A 86 20.18 -12.23 -16.57
N LYS A 87 21.49 -12.07 -16.35
CA LYS A 87 22.54 -12.85 -17.02
C LYS A 87 22.82 -14.09 -16.19
N GLY A 88 23.02 -15.24 -16.83
CA GLY A 88 23.41 -16.48 -16.16
C GLY A 88 22.34 -17.56 -16.21
N ASP A 89 22.73 -18.76 -15.79
CA ASP A 89 21.96 -19.99 -15.99
C ASP A 89 21.26 -20.46 -14.71
N SER A 90 21.67 -19.95 -13.54
CA SER A 90 21.15 -20.40 -12.26
C SER A 90 21.23 -19.33 -11.18
N ILE A 91 20.23 -19.33 -10.30
CA ILE A 91 20.16 -18.49 -9.10
C ILE A 91 20.17 -19.38 -7.86
N GLU A 92 20.93 -19.00 -6.85
CA GLU A 92 20.94 -19.67 -5.55
C GLU A 92 20.71 -18.67 -4.42
N LEU A 93 19.72 -18.96 -3.58
CA LEU A 93 19.51 -18.32 -2.29
C LEU A 93 20.06 -19.25 -1.21
N SER A 94 20.96 -18.75 -0.38
CA SER A 94 21.41 -19.45 0.83
C SER A 94 21.27 -18.56 2.05
N GLY A 95 21.23 -19.16 3.24
CA GLY A 95 21.08 -18.43 4.49
C GLY A 95 21.03 -19.38 5.68
N TYR A 96 21.09 -18.83 6.88
CA TYR A 96 20.97 -19.61 8.10
C TYR A 96 19.52 -19.60 8.58
N LEU A 97 19.04 -20.75 9.03
CA LEU A 97 17.74 -20.88 9.70
C LEU A 97 17.90 -21.62 11.03
N LYS A 98 17.12 -21.22 12.04
CA LYS A 98 16.94 -21.91 13.33
C LYS A 98 15.45 -22.03 13.60
N THR A 99 15.04 -23.12 14.25
CA THR A 99 13.64 -23.29 14.67
C THR A 99 13.54 -23.70 16.14
N GLU A 100 12.48 -23.28 16.80
CA GLU A 100 12.12 -23.69 18.15
C GLU A 100 10.64 -24.07 18.18
N ASN A 101 10.35 -25.31 18.55
CA ASN A 101 9.01 -25.84 18.74
C ASN A 101 8.07 -25.60 17.55
N VAL A 102 8.59 -25.68 16.31
CA VAL A 102 7.77 -25.49 15.11
C VAL A 102 6.82 -26.68 14.94
N LYS A 103 5.52 -26.45 15.18
CA LYS A 103 4.44 -27.40 14.92
C LYS A 103 3.80 -27.06 13.57
N GLY A 104 4.46 -27.49 12.51
CA GLY A 104 4.12 -27.15 11.14
C GLY A 104 5.38 -27.22 10.28
N ARG A 105 5.60 -26.22 9.41
CA ARG A 105 6.71 -26.21 8.47
C ARG A 105 7.31 -24.82 8.34
N ALA A 106 8.62 -24.76 8.16
CA ALA A 106 9.33 -23.52 7.88
C ALA A 106 10.42 -23.77 6.84
N GLY A 107 10.88 -22.72 6.17
CA GLY A 107 11.94 -22.87 5.18
C GLY A 107 12.20 -21.63 4.35
N LEU A 108 13.17 -21.76 3.45
CA LEU A 108 13.38 -20.80 2.38
C LEU A 108 12.39 -21.06 1.24
N CYS A 109 12.02 -20.01 0.53
CA CYS A 109 11.33 -20.10 -0.73
C CYS A 109 12.02 -19.21 -1.76
N LEU A 110 12.23 -19.75 -2.97
CA LEU A 110 12.76 -19.04 -4.12
C LEU A 110 11.82 -19.30 -5.29
N ILE A 111 11.45 -18.25 -6.00
CA ILE A 111 10.55 -18.31 -7.15
C ILE A 111 11.16 -17.51 -8.29
N VAL A 112 11.30 -18.15 -9.45
CA VAL A 112 11.74 -17.54 -10.69
C VAL A 112 10.52 -17.36 -11.58
N MET A 113 10.28 -16.13 -12.01
CA MET A 113 9.13 -15.76 -12.81
C MET A 113 9.53 -15.16 -14.13
N GLY A 114 8.77 -15.49 -15.17
CA GLY A 114 8.85 -14.90 -16.49
C GLY A 114 7.52 -14.28 -16.88
N LYS A 115 7.46 -13.60 -18.04
CA LYS A 115 6.33 -12.76 -18.47
C LYS A 115 4.93 -13.35 -18.24
N ASN A 116 4.81 -14.67 -18.36
CA ASN A 116 3.55 -15.40 -18.33
C ASN A 116 3.42 -16.32 -17.11
N GLY A 117 4.19 -16.07 -16.04
CA GLY A 117 3.99 -16.71 -14.74
C GLY A 117 5.25 -17.33 -14.16
N ILE A 118 5.07 -18.30 -13.27
CA ILE A 118 6.18 -19.00 -12.63
C ILE A 118 6.87 -19.90 -13.63
N LEU A 119 8.17 -19.71 -13.78
CA LEU A 119 9.02 -20.62 -14.55
C LEU A 119 9.46 -21.78 -13.67
N THR A 120 9.83 -21.50 -12.42
CA THR A 120 10.22 -22.52 -11.45
C THR A 120 10.18 -21.97 -10.03
N ALA A 121 9.97 -22.84 -9.05
CA ALA A 121 9.92 -22.49 -7.63
C ALA A 121 10.51 -23.62 -6.78
N ASN A 122 11.10 -23.26 -5.65
CA ASN A 122 11.57 -24.20 -4.64
C ASN A 122 11.27 -23.63 -3.25
N GLU A 123 10.42 -24.32 -2.51
CA GLU A 123 9.98 -23.97 -1.16
C GLU A 123 10.47 -25.00 -0.12
N MET A 124 11.52 -25.75 -0.43
CA MET A 124 12.05 -26.81 0.44
C MET A 124 11.00 -27.88 0.83
N LYS A 125 10.01 -28.22 -0.02
CA LYS A 125 8.93 -29.19 0.31
C LYS A 125 9.44 -30.46 1.01
N GLU A 126 10.45 -31.10 0.44
CA GLU A 126 11.03 -32.36 0.95
C GLU A 126 11.95 -32.17 2.17
N ASN A 127 12.50 -30.97 2.36
CA ASN A 127 13.52 -30.67 3.37
C ASN A 127 13.12 -29.51 4.29
N ASN A 128 11.82 -29.28 4.46
CA ASN A 128 11.30 -28.22 5.29
C ASN A 128 11.68 -28.46 6.76
N LEU A 129 11.75 -27.38 7.52
CA LEU A 129 12.11 -27.41 8.93
C LEU A 129 10.85 -27.58 9.79
N ASN A 130 10.95 -28.47 10.77
CA ASN A 130 9.95 -28.71 11.81
C ASN A 130 10.64 -28.98 13.15
N GLY A 131 9.89 -28.84 14.25
CA GLY A 131 10.40 -29.00 15.61
C GLY A 131 11.48 -27.98 15.96
N THR A 132 12.42 -28.39 16.81
CA THR A 132 13.54 -27.55 17.26
C THR A 132 14.81 -27.96 16.53
N LYS A 133 15.45 -27.00 15.84
CA LYS A 133 16.69 -27.18 15.09
C LYS A 133 17.62 -26.02 15.42
N ALA A 134 18.87 -26.33 15.77
CA ALA A 134 19.92 -25.31 15.91
C ALA A 134 20.19 -24.63 14.56
N TRP A 135 20.85 -23.47 14.61
CA TRP A 135 21.27 -22.72 13.43
C TRP A 135 22.03 -23.62 12.45
N ARG A 136 21.54 -23.66 11.21
CA ARG A 136 22.18 -24.38 10.11
C ARG A 136 22.02 -23.58 8.83
N LYS A 137 23.04 -23.66 7.97
CA LYS A 137 22.97 -23.07 6.63
C LYS A 137 22.15 -23.97 5.70
N TYR A 138 21.22 -23.36 4.98
CA TYR A 138 20.41 -23.97 3.92
C TYR A 138 20.63 -23.20 2.63
N ALA A 139 20.42 -23.89 1.50
CA ALA A 139 20.51 -23.29 0.18
C ALA A 139 19.49 -23.93 -0.75
N ILE A 140 18.89 -23.11 -1.61
CA ILE A 140 18.00 -23.53 -2.68
C ILE A 140 18.46 -22.87 -3.98
N LYS A 141 18.57 -23.69 -5.02
CA LYS A 141 19.05 -23.30 -6.34
C LYS A 141 17.98 -23.58 -7.38
N LEU A 142 17.78 -22.63 -8.30
CA LEU A 142 16.83 -22.72 -9.39
C LEU A 142 17.48 -22.30 -10.71
N PRO A 143 17.07 -22.89 -11.85
CA PRO A 143 17.52 -22.43 -13.16
C PRO A 143 16.98 -21.02 -13.46
N LEU A 144 17.80 -20.23 -14.14
CA LEU A 144 17.41 -18.99 -14.82
C LEU A 144 17.26 -19.28 -16.31
N THR A 145 16.39 -18.51 -16.97
CA THR A 145 16.22 -18.57 -18.42
C THR A 145 16.15 -17.16 -18.98
N ASP A 146 16.28 -17.01 -20.29
CA ASP A 146 16.09 -15.71 -20.95
C ASP A 146 14.68 -15.11 -20.75
N SER A 147 13.72 -15.97 -20.40
CA SER A 147 12.35 -15.59 -20.07
C SER A 147 12.21 -15.04 -18.65
N THR A 148 13.23 -15.17 -17.78
CA THR A 148 13.18 -14.67 -16.40
C THR A 148 13.09 -13.14 -16.37
N LYS A 149 12.15 -12.62 -15.58
CA LYS A 149 11.89 -11.19 -15.37
C LYS A 149 11.84 -10.78 -13.91
N SER A 150 11.65 -11.74 -13.01
CA SER A 150 11.76 -11.48 -11.57
C SER A 150 12.12 -12.72 -10.78
N ILE A 151 12.75 -12.46 -9.65
CA ILE A 151 13.13 -13.46 -8.66
C ILE A 151 12.54 -13.01 -7.32
N TYR A 152 11.79 -13.90 -6.68
CA TYR A 152 11.26 -13.69 -5.33
C TYR A 152 12.01 -14.62 -4.38
N LEU A 153 12.43 -14.09 -3.25
CA LEU A 153 13.12 -14.81 -2.19
C LEU A 153 12.37 -14.60 -0.88
N ALA A 154 12.18 -15.65 -0.10
CA ALA A 154 11.38 -15.60 1.10
C ALA A 154 11.87 -16.58 2.18
N VAL A 155 11.49 -16.29 3.41
CA VAL A 155 11.41 -17.27 4.49
C VAL A 155 9.96 -17.39 4.92
N TYR A 156 9.49 -18.60 5.12
CA TYR A 156 8.10 -18.87 5.49
C TYR A 156 8.00 -19.65 6.80
N HIS A 157 6.86 -19.49 7.46
CA HIS A 157 6.46 -20.26 8.64
C HIS A 157 4.98 -20.59 8.56
N ILE A 158 4.67 -21.89 8.66
CA ILE A 158 3.33 -22.47 8.75
C ILE A 158 3.21 -23.13 10.12
N GLY A 159 2.09 -22.90 10.80
CA GLY A 159 1.82 -23.44 12.14
C GLY A 159 2.54 -22.66 13.26
N SER A 160 2.51 -23.17 14.48
CA SER A 160 3.06 -22.46 15.65
C SER A 160 4.58 -22.64 15.81
N GLY A 161 5.17 -21.93 16.79
CA GLY A 161 6.59 -22.00 17.13
C GLY A 161 7.37 -20.75 16.72
N LYS A 162 8.70 -20.84 16.68
CA LYS A 162 9.59 -19.75 16.25
C LYS A 162 10.50 -20.20 15.13
N VAL A 163 10.73 -19.29 14.19
CA VAL A 163 11.68 -19.43 13.10
C VAL A 163 12.57 -18.20 13.09
N TRP A 164 13.88 -18.42 13.15
CA TRP A 164 14.85 -17.35 12.93
C TRP A 164 15.54 -17.53 11.57
N ALA A 165 15.92 -16.41 10.97
CA ALA A 165 16.65 -16.35 9.71
C ALA A 165 17.74 -15.28 9.76
N ASP A 166 18.91 -15.58 9.18
CA ASP A 166 20.07 -14.68 9.21
C ASP A 166 21.05 -14.91 8.04
N ASP A 167 21.83 -13.89 7.69
CA ASP A 167 22.92 -13.85 6.71
C ASP A 167 22.55 -14.49 5.37
N PHE A 168 21.45 -14.04 4.76
CA PHE A 168 21.07 -14.51 3.44
C PHE A 168 22.09 -14.03 2.40
N LYS A 169 22.38 -14.90 1.43
CA LYS A 169 23.25 -14.65 0.29
C LYS A 169 22.54 -15.08 -0.97
N LEU A 170 22.63 -14.22 -1.96
CA LEU A 170 22.14 -14.48 -3.30
C LEU A 170 23.32 -14.61 -4.26
N SER A 171 23.32 -15.61 -5.12
CA SER A 171 24.36 -15.81 -6.12
C SER A 171 23.78 -16.23 -7.46
N ILE A 172 24.39 -15.77 -8.55
CA ILE A 172 24.11 -16.24 -9.91
C ILE A 172 25.35 -16.99 -10.41
N ASP A 173 25.14 -18.22 -10.87
CA ASP A 173 26.20 -19.13 -11.34
C ASP A 173 27.38 -19.25 -10.36
N GLY A 174 27.05 -19.31 -9.07
CA GLY A 174 28.02 -19.44 -7.97
C GLY A 174 28.79 -18.17 -7.64
N ARG A 175 28.53 -17.06 -8.33
CA ARG A 175 29.12 -15.75 -8.02
C ARG A 175 28.14 -14.91 -7.21
N PRO A 176 28.59 -14.20 -6.15
CA PRO A 176 27.72 -13.29 -5.40
C PRO A 176 26.98 -12.36 -6.35
N PHE A 177 25.67 -12.22 -6.11
CA PHE A 177 24.83 -11.38 -6.94
C PHE A 177 25.35 -9.93 -6.90
N SER A 178 25.39 -9.29 -8.07
CA SER A 178 25.69 -7.86 -8.18
C SER A 178 24.91 -7.26 -9.35
N THR A 179 24.86 -5.93 -9.42
CA THR A 179 24.23 -5.22 -10.56
C THR A 179 24.84 -5.59 -11.91
N SER A 180 26.10 -6.06 -11.95
CA SER A 180 26.74 -6.57 -13.18
C SER A 180 26.11 -7.86 -13.73
N SER A 181 25.38 -8.60 -12.88
CA SER A 181 24.62 -9.81 -13.23
C SER A 181 23.32 -9.51 -13.99
N LEU A 182 23.05 -8.25 -14.30
CA LEU A 182 21.84 -7.81 -15.04
C LEU A 182 22.16 -7.56 -16.52
N LYS A 183 21.23 -7.87 -17.43
CA LYS A 183 21.34 -7.67 -18.89
C LYS A 183 21.18 -6.20 -19.30
N THR A 184 20.42 -5.42 -18.54
CA THR A 184 20.21 -3.98 -18.76
C THR A 184 20.48 -3.20 -17.47
N ASN A 185 21.09 -2.01 -17.58
CA ASN A 185 21.31 -1.08 -16.46
C ASN A 185 20.08 -0.19 -16.20
N SER A 186 18.88 -0.56 -16.66
CA SER A 186 17.72 0.33 -16.66
C SER A 186 16.52 -0.27 -15.93
N LEU A 187 16.18 0.33 -14.79
CA LEU A 187 14.82 0.33 -14.26
C LEU A 187 13.95 1.12 -15.25
N THR A 188 13.35 0.47 -16.24
CA THR A 188 12.30 1.08 -17.07
C THR A 188 10.93 0.50 -16.71
N ASP A 189 10.08 1.41 -16.25
CA ASP A 189 8.84 1.29 -15.49
C ASP A 189 7.64 0.62 -16.19
N THR A 190 7.83 0.03 -17.37
CA THR A 190 6.71 -0.36 -18.24
C THR A 190 6.52 -1.88 -18.37
N THR A 191 7.58 -2.69 -18.22
CA THR A 191 7.49 -4.16 -18.35
C THR A 191 7.28 -4.90 -17.03
N ALA A 192 7.49 -4.23 -15.88
CA ALA A 192 7.26 -4.79 -14.54
C ALA A 192 5.76 -4.91 -14.17
N LYS A 193 4.88 -4.31 -14.96
CA LYS A 193 3.45 -4.10 -14.68
C LYS A 193 2.58 -5.34 -14.94
N ASP A 194 2.84 -6.09 -16.01
CA ASP A 194 2.03 -7.26 -16.41
C ASP A 194 2.42 -8.55 -15.67
N LEU A 195 3.56 -8.52 -14.98
CA LEU A 195 4.26 -9.68 -14.42
C LEU A 195 4.02 -9.91 -12.93
N ARG A 196 3.79 -8.81 -12.21
CA ARG A 196 3.45 -8.82 -10.79
C ARG A 196 2.08 -9.44 -10.51
N TYR A 197 1.16 -9.33 -11.48
CA TYR A 197 -0.22 -9.80 -11.35
C TYR A 197 -0.30 -11.33 -11.17
N GLN A 198 0.58 -12.11 -11.82
CA GLN A 198 0.57 -13.58 -11.71
C GLN A 198 1.37 -14.13 -10.52
N ALA A 199 2.29 -13.35 -9.96
CA ALA A 199 3.09 -13.74 -8.78
C ALA A 199 2.23 -13.78 -7.51
N VAL A 200 1.36 -12.79 -7.38
CA VAL A 200 0.41 -12.63 -6.27
C VAL A 200 -0.70 -13.68 -6.37
N SER A 201 -1.14 -14.05 -7.59
CA SER A 201 -2.11 -15.14 -7.81
C SER A 201 -1.59 -16.50 -7.31
N TYR A 202 -0.29 -16.77 -7.42
CA TYR A 202 0.27 -18.05 -6.99
C TYR A 202 0.62 -18.10 -5.50
N ALA A 203 1.02 -16.98 -4.89
CA ALA A 203 1.12 -16.88 -3.42
C ALA A 203 -0.25 -17.09 -2.74
N ALA A 204 -1.34 -16.75 -3.44
CA ALA A 204 -2.71 -17.00 -2.99
C ALA A 204 -3.16 -18.47 -3.13
N GLU A 205 -2.57 -19.27 -4.03
CA GLU A 205 -2.90 -20.70 -4.19
C GLU A 205 -2.43 -21.57 -3.00
N PHE A 206 -1.47 -21.11 -2.20
CA PHE A 206 -0.98 -21.85 -1.02
C PHE A 206 -1.67 -21.49 0.30
N GLY A 207 -2.72 -20.66 0.26
CA GLY A 207 -3.28 -20.07 1.47
C GLY A 207 -4.79 -19.90 1.53
N ASN A 208 -5.60 -20.68 0.78
CA ASN A 208 -7.07 -20.59 0.84
C ASN A 208 -7.58 -19.13 0.88
N ILE A 209 -6.94 -18.24 0.12
CA ILE A 209 -7.49 -16.92 -0.15
C ILE A 209 -8.40 -17.11 -1.34
N ILE A 210 -9.70 -16.95 -1.11
CA ILE A 210 -10.65 -16.71 -2.18
C ILE A 210 -10.24 -15.37 -2.81
N VAL A 211 -9.35 -15.41 -3.81
CA VAL A 211 -9.27 -14.35 -4.81
C VAL A 211 -10.48 -14.59 -5.69
N ASN A 212 -11.57 -13.91 -5.38
CA ASN A 212 -12.82 -14.07 -6.10
C ASN A 212 -12.56 -13.68 -7.58
N PRO A 213 -12.78 -14.55 -8.57
CA PRO A 213 -12.47 -14.28 -9.97
C PRO A 213 -13.36 -13.21 -10.64
N LEU A 214 -14.08 -12.40 -9.86
CA LEU A 214 -14.87 -11.27 -10.36
C LEU A 214 -13.99 -10.03 -10.57
N LEU A 215 -12.90 -10.22 -11.30
CA LEU A 215 -12.10 -9.13 -11.85
C LEU A 215 -12.07 -9.37 -13.36
N LEU A 216 -13.08 -8.85 -14.05
CA LEU A 216 -13.08 -8.39 -15.44
C LEU A 216 -14.54 -8.12 -15.83
N ASN A 217 -14.88 -6.83 -16.01
CA ASN A 217 -16.17 -6.20 -16.38
C ASN A 217 -17.13 -5.83 -15.24
N ASP A 218 -17.04 -4.57 -14.80
CA ASP A 218 -17.80 -4.12 -13.62
C ASP A 218 -18.33 -2.69 -13.65
N ARG A 219 -18.09 -1.90 -14.72
CA ARG A 219 -18.62 -0.53 -14.80
C ARG A 219 -20.15 -0.45 -14.70
N ASN A 220 -20.85 -1.56 -14.95
CA ASN A 220 -22.31 -1.63 -15.02
C ASN A 220 -22.95 -2.54 -13.96
N SER A 221 -22.20 -3.08 -12.99
CA SER A 221 -22.80 -3.92 -11.95
C SER A 221 -23.81 -3.12 -11.14
N PRO A 222 -25.01 -3.65 -10.86
CA PRO A 222 -26.00 -2.97 -10.04
C PRO A 222 -25.60 -3.03 -8.57
N VAL A 223 -26.19 -2.16 -7.75
CA VAL A 223 -26.15 -2.33 -6.29
C VAL A 223 -26.81 -3.65 -5.93
N SER A 224 -26.15 -4.44 -5.09
CA SER A 224 -26.63 -5.75 -4.66
C SER A 224 -26.66 -5.85 -3.13
N SER A 225 -27.23 -6.94 -2.63
CA SER A 225 -27.00 -7.36 -1.26
C SER A 225 -25.52 -7.70 -1.03
N MET A 226 -25.07 -7.60 0.22
CA MET A 226 -23.71 -7.96 0.59
C MET A 226 -23.39 -9.42 0.22
N PRO A 227 -22.36 -9.69 -0.60
CA PRO A 227 -21.94 -11.05 -0.91
C PRO A 227 -21.54 -11.81 0.35
N SER A 228 -22.06 -13.02 0.54
CA SER A 228 -21.79 -13.87 1.72
C SER A 228 -20.31 -14.25 1.87
N ALA A 229 -19.54 -14.18 0.78
CA ALA A 229 -18.10 -14.39 0.78
C ALA A 229 -17.34 -13.28 1.54
N PHE A 230 -17.89 -12.06 1.61
CA PHE A 230 -17.28 -10.99 2.40
C PHE A 230 -17.69 -11.12 3.86
N LYS A 231 -16.71 -11.24 4.76
CA LYS A 231 -16.92 -11.29 6.22
C LYS A 231 -17.05 -9.89 6.83
N PHE A 232 -17.78 -8.98 6.17
CA PHE A 232 -18.02 -7.64 6.71
C PHE A 232 -19.05 -7.66 7.84
N ASN A 233 -19.03 -6.62 8.67
CA ASN A 233 -19.98 -6.50 9.77
C ASN A 233 -21.43 -6.52 9.24
N PRO A 234 -22.37 -7.22 9.91
CA PRO A 234 -23.76 -7.32 9.48
C PRO A 234 -24.50 -5.97 9.34
N PHE A 235 -23.98 -4.87 9.88
CA PHE A 235 -24.46 -3.51 9.63
C PHE A 235 -24.53 -3.22 8.12
N TYR A 236 -23.53 -3.62 7.36
CA TYR A 236 -23.47 -3.39 5.92
C TYR A 236 -24.39 -4.39 5.20
N LYS A 237 -25.40 -3.86 4.52
CA LYS A 237 -26.43 -4.65 3.81
C LYS A 237 -26.28 -4.57 2.30
N LYS A 238 -25.69 -3.49 1.80
CA LYS A 238 -25.60 -3.17 0.37
C LYS A 238 -24.14 -3.13 -0.06
N TYR A 239 -23.93 -3.54 -1.31
CA TYR A 239 -22.63 -3.65 -1.93
C TYR A 239 -22.70 -3.12 -3.37
N LEU A 240 -21.65 -2.43 -3.80
CA LEU A 240 -21.38 -2.14 -5.19
C LEU A 240 -19.88 -2.33 -5.44
N ASN A 241 -19.55 -2.98 -6.54
CA ASN A 241 -18.16 -3.11 -6.95
C ASN A 241 -17.73 -1.87 -7.75
N ALA A 242 -16.52 -1.39 -7.46
CA ALA A 242 -15.88 -0.28 -8.15
C ALA A 242 -14.50 -0.73 -8.64
N ALA A 243 -14.49 -1.47 -9.76
CA ALA A 243 -13.26 -2.02 -10.35
C ALA A 243 -12.44 -2.90 -9.38
N GLY A 244 -13.14 -3.68 -8.56
CA GLY A 244 -12.59 -4.57 -7.54
C GLY A 244 -12.74 -4.03 -6.12
N LEU A 245 -12.81 -2.70 -5.95
CA LEU A 245 -12.90 -2.08 -4.63
C LEU A 245 -14.35 -2.12 -4.12
N PRO A 246 -14.62 -2.66 -2.92
CA PRO A 246 -15.97 -2.67 -2.35
C PRO A 246 -16.43 -1.27 -1.97
N ILE A 247 -17.60 -0.87 -2.46
CA ILE A 247 -18.42 0.19 -1.87
C ILE A 247 -19.51 -0.48 -1.05
N ILE A 248 -19.59 -0.15 0.23
CA ILE A 248 -20.48 -0.77 1.21
C ILE A 248 -21.33 0.26 1.93
N GLY A 249 -22.49 -0.15 2.42
CA GLY A 249 -23.38 0.72 3.18
C GLY A 249 -24.52 -0.07 3.81
N SER A 250 -25.26 0.57 4.72
CA SER A 250 -26.45 -0.02 5.31
C SER A 250 -27.61 -0.10 4.29
N ASN A 251 -28.75 -0.62 4.71
CA ASN A 251 -29.97 -0.60 3.90
C ASN A 251 -30.59 0.81 3.77
N LYS A 252 -30.14 1.80 4.56
CA LYS A 252 -30.67 3.16 4.55
C LYS A 252 -30.05 4.03 3.45
N VAL A 253 -28.82 3.73 3.04
CA VAL A 253 -28.11 4.45 1.97
C VAL A 253 -28.81 4.24 0.63
N SER A 254 -29.09 5.30 -0.13
CA SER A 254 -29.71 5.17 -1.46
C SER A 254 -28.78 4.54 -2.50
N ASP A 255 -29.34 3.81 -3.48
CA ASP A 255 -28.55 3.25 -4.60
C ASP A 255 -27.82 4.35 -5.40
N LYS A 256 -28.44 5.53 -5.50
CA LYS A 256 -27.86 6.68 -6.19
C LYS A 256 -26.51 7.06 -5.59
N ALA A 257 -26.36 7.02 -4.26
CA ALA A 257 -25.11 7.32 -3.59
C ALA A 257 -24.01 6.32 -3.94
N PHE A 258 -24.34 5.02 -4.03
CA PHE A 258 -23.39 3.98 -4.45
C PHE A 258 -22.89 4.22 -5.87
N TYR A 259 -23.81 4.43 -6.82
CA TYR A 259 -23.42 4.68 -8.21
C TYR A 259 -22.57 5.95 -8.33
N LYS A 260 -22.92 7.01 -7.61
CA LYS A 260 -22.16 8.25 -7.65
C LYS A 260 -20.77 8.11 -7.06
N THR A 261 -20.67 7.42 -5.92
CA THR A 261 -19.39 7.06 -5.29
C THR A 261 -18.51 6.27 -6.25
N ARG A 262 -19.07 5.28 -6.98
CA ARG A 262 -18.33 4.53 -7.99
C ARG A 262 -17.81 5.41 -9.11
N GLU A 263 -18.61 6.33 -9.63
CA GLU A 263 -18.17 7.25 -10.69
C GLU A 263 -16.95 8.06 -10.24
N VAL A 264 -17.03 8.67 -9.04
CA VAL A 264 -15.93 9.48 -8.46
C VAL A 264 -14.68 8.63 -8.26
N MET A 265 -14.81 7.45 -7.67
CA MET A 265 -13.67 6.54 -7.48
C MET A 265 -13.02 6.14 -8.81
N LEU A 266 -13.82 5.73 -9.80
CA LEU A 266 -13.29 5.29 -11.10
C LEU A 266 -12.60 6.43 -11.84
N MET A 267 -13.08 7.67 -11.70
CA MET A 267 -12.41 8.86 -12.21
C MET A 267 -11.04 9.04 -11.55
N MET A 268 -10.97 9.03 -10.21
CA MET A 268 -9.71 9.22 -9.49
C MET A 268 -8.67 8.13 -9.80
N LEU A 269 -9.13 6.90 -10.06
CA LEU A 269 -8.27 5.75 -10.34
C LEU A 269 -7.86 5.63 -11.82
N ALA A 270 -8.44 6.43 -12.72
CA ALA A 270 -8.34 6.24 -14.17
C ALA A 270 -6.88 6.24 -14.70
N LYS A 271 -5.99 7.02 -14.07
CA LYS A 271 -4.58 7.15 -14.48
C LYS A 271 -3.64 6.20 -13.73
N ILE A 272 -4.11 5.55 -12.67
CA ILE A 272 -3.26 4.85 -11.69
C ILE A 272 -3.64 3.37 -11.48
N PRO A 273 -3.70 2.56 -12.54
CA PRO A 273 -4.12 1.16 -12.43
C PRO A 273 -3.22 0.33 -11.50
N ALA A 274 -1.90 0.59 -11.45
CA ALA A 274 -1.00 -0.14 -10.55
C ALA A 274 -1.25 0.19 -9.07
N ILE A 275 -1.54 1.47 -8.77
CA ILE A 275 -1.91 1.88 -7.41
C ILE A 275 -3.27 1.28 -7.02
N LYS A 276 -4.24 1.25 -7.94
CA LYS A 276 -5.52 0.57 -7.71
C LYS A 276 -5.33 -0.90 -7.32
N GLU A 277 -4.45 -1.64 -8.01
CA GLU A 277 -4.13 -3.02 -7.61
C GLU A 277 -3.56 -3.06 -6.18
N LYS A 278 -2.70 -2.10 -5.82
CA LYS A 278 -2.17 -2.01 -4.47
C LYS A 278 -3.23 -1.70 -3.41
N LEU A 279 -4.22 -0.88 -3.75
CA LEU A 279 -5.40 -0.65 -2.91
C LEU A 279 -6.20 -1.94 -2.68
N LEU A 280 -6.36 -2.77 -3.71
CA LEU A 280 -7.02 -4.08 -3.60
C LEU A 280 -6.24 -5.03 -2.69
N GLU A 281 -4.92 -5.15 -2.88
CA GLU A 281 -4.04 -5.95 -2.01
C GLU A 281 -4.14 -5.51 -0.54
N ASN A 282 -4.27 -4.20 -0.32
CA ASN A 282 -4.35 -3.60 1.00
C ASN A 282 -5.78 -3.56 1.56
N ASN A 283 -6.74 -4.26 0.93
CA ASN A 283 -8.13 -4.38 1.35
C ASN A 283 -8.85 -3.03 1.51
N ALA A 284 -8.48 -2.04 0.68
CA ALA A 284 -9.15 -0.76 0.65
C ALA A 284 -10.63 -0.93 0.27
N ARG A 285 -11.50 -0.26 1.02
CA ARG A 285 -12.95 -0.27 0.79
C ARG A 285 -13.55 1.08 1.17
N ILE A 286 -14.72 1.38 0.62
CA ILE A 286 -15.44 2.64 0.84
C ILE A 286 -16.74 2.34 1.55
N ALA A 287 -17.02 3.00 2.69
CA ALA A 287 -18.34 3.00 3.31
C ALA A 287 -19.06 4.33 3.09
N ILE A 288 -20.32 4.25 2.68
CA ILE A 288 -21.20 5.41 2.61
C ILE A 288 -21.97 5.52 3.92
N ILE A 289 -21.91 6.69 4.56
CA ILE A 289 -22.70 7.03 5.74
C ILE A 289 -24.04 7.58 5.25
N GLY A 290 -25.15 6.91 5.59
CA GLY A 290 -26.47 7.36 5.20
C GLY A 290 -26.80 8.73 5.78
N LYS A 291 -27.65 9.49 5.09
CA LYS A 291 -28.04 10.86 5.50
C LYS A 291 -28.64 10.94 6.92
N ASP A 292 -29.30 9.85 7.35
CA ASP A 292 -29.94 9.70 8.66
C ASP A 292 -29.12 8.81 9.62
N GLU A 293 -27.84 8.57 9.29
CA GLU A 293 -26.90 7.78 10.08
C GLU A 293 -25.78 8.68 10.61
N LEU A 294 -25.24 8.32 11.76
CA LEU A 294 -24.12 8.99 12.39
C LEU A 294 -22.80 8.31 12.01
N THR A 295 -21.69 9.05 12.12
CA THR A 295 -20.36 8.51 11.85
C THR A 295 -20.02 7.33 12.77
N THR A 296 -20.39 7.39 14.05
CA THR A 296 -20.22 6.28 15.01
C THR A 296 -21.18 5.10 14.79
N ASP A 297 -22.16 5.21 13.89
CA ASP A 297 -23.00 4.07 13.52
C ASP A 297 -22.23 3.06 12.66
N LEU A 298 -21.16 3.51 12.00
CA LEU A 298 -20.26 2.62 11.28
C LEU A 298 -19.50 1.77 12.30
N PRO A 299 -19.49 0.43 12.14
CA PRO A 299 -18.84 -0.48 13.09
C PRO A 299 -17.38 -0.14 13.38
N GLU A 300 -16.64 0.31 12.37
CA GLU A 300 -15.25 0.72 12.45
C GLU A 300 -15.01 1.97 13.32
N TYR A 301 -16.04 2.80 13.49
CA TYR A 301 -15.96 4.08 14.22
C TYR A 301 -16.75 4.09 15.53
N HIS A 302 -17.33 2.96 15.93
CA HIS A 302 -18.22 2.86 17.10
C HIS A 302 -17.59 3.37 18.41
N ASN A 303 -16.28 3.23 18.56
CA ASN A 303 -15.54 3.65 19.75
C ASN A 303 -15.07 5.11 19.70
N LEU A 304 -15.34 5.85 18.62
CA LEU A 304 -15.05 7.29 18.58
C LEU A 304 -15.98 8.04 19.54
N SER A 305 -15.50 9.16 20.07
CA SER A 305 -16.33 10.01 20.93
C SER A 305 -17.58 10.46 20.17
N VAL A 306 -18.74 10.51 20.84
CA VAL A 306 -20.02 10.98 20.24
C VAL A 306 -19.90 12.38 19.61
N ALA A 307 -19.00 13.22 20.14
CA ALA A 307 -18.71 14.54 19.56
C ALA A 307 -18.20 14.47 18.11
N MET A 308 -17.64 13.34 17.65
CA MET A 308 -17.20 13.15 16.27
C MET A 308 -18.36 13.17 15.28
N ASN A 309 -19.57 12.76 15.69
CA ASN A 309 -20.75 12.77 14.83
C ASN A 309 -21.09 14.17 14.32
N SER A 310 -20.81 15.20 15.12
CA SER A 310 -20.97 16.59 14.73
C SER A 310 -19.75 17.17 14.02
N ARG A 311 -18.59 16.52 14.08
CA ARG A 311 -17.32 17.07 13.55
C ARG A 311 -16.93 16.53 12.20
N VAL A 312 -17.20 15.27 11.89
CA VAL A 312 -16.70 14.61 10.69
C VAL A 312 -17.73 13.63 10.13
N ARG A 313 -17.82 13.54 8.81
CA ARG A 313 -18.65 12.57 8.08
C ARG A 313 -17.91 11.95 6.90
N GLY A 314 -16.59 11.86 7.05
CA GLY A 314 -15.67 11.24 6.13
C GLY A 314 -14.34 11.03 6.85
N PHE A 315 -13.62 10.00 6.42
CA PHE A 315 -12.26 9.69 6.86
C PHE A 315 -11.55 8.93 5.76
N GLY A 316 -10.27 9.22 5.56
CA GLY A 316 -9.39 8.48 4.68
C GLY A 316 -9.02 7.12 5.25
N GLY A 317 -8.81 6.15 4.35
CA GLY A 317 -8.29 4.84 4.70
C GLY A 317 -6.79 4.89 5.04
N SER A 318 -6.38 4.04 5.98
CA SER A 318 -5.00 3.85 6.39
C SER A 318 -4.67 2.36 6.49
N ILE A 319 -3.40 2.00 6.67
CA ILE A 319 -2.98 0.58 6.77
C ILE A 319 -3.69 -0.14 7.93
N GLY A 320 -3.87 0.53 9.08
CA GLY A 320 -4.55 -0.04 10.24
C GLY A 320 -6.07 -0.09 10.10
N LEU A 321 -6.64 0.76 9.25
CA LEU A 321 -8.07 0.83 8.97
C LEU A 321 -8.29 1.20 7.51
N PRO A 322 -8.29 0.22 6.58
CA PRO A 322 -8.35 0.49 5.14
C PRO A 322 -9.79 0.76 4.68
N LEU A 323 -10.45 1.70 5.37
CA LEU A 323 -11.81 2.15 5.13
C LEU A 323 -11.80 3.65 4.86
N THR A 324 -12.12 4.03 3.62
CA THR A 324 -12.56 5.39 3.33
C THR A 324 -14.04 5.49 3.71
N SER A 325 -14.46 6.60 4.31
CA SER A 325 -15.88 6.89 4.48
C SER A 325 -16.26 8.23 3.87
N CYS A 326 -17.49 8.34 3.38
CA CYS A 326 -18.06 9.59 2.88
C CYS A 326 -19.57 9.66 3.16
N ALA A 327 -20.09 10.88 3.22
CA ALA A 327 -21.50 11.10 3.52
C ALA A 327 -22.37 11.02 2.25
N GLU A 328 -23.50 10.33 2.34
CA GLU A 328 -24.49 10.24 1.27
C GLU A 328 -24.96 11.61 0.78
N GLU A 329 -25.25 12.52 1.71
CA GLU A 329 -25.71 13.87 1.39
C GLU A 329 -24.68 14.68 0.61
N ASN A 330 -23.38 14.47 0.88
CA ASN A 330 -22.27 15.15 0.21
C ASN A 330 -22.06 14.59 -1.20
N VAL A 331 -21.89 13.28 -1.35
CA VAL A 331 -21.65 12.68 -2.69
C VAL A 331 -22.82 12.90 -3.66
N LEU A 332 -24.01 13.21 -3.13
CA LEU A 332 -25.21 13.55 -3.91
C LEU A 332 -25.50 15.06 -4.03
N CYS A 333 -24.69 15.94 -3.42
CA CYS A 333 -24.93 17.38 -3.33
C CYS A 333 -26.35 17.73 -2.86
N SER A 334 -26.86 17.02 -1.86
CA SER A 334 -28.20 17.26 -1.36
C SER A 334 -28.26 18.54 -0.52
N ALA A 335 -29.46 19.07 -0.30
CA ALA A 335 -29.65 20.29 0.50
C ALA A 335 -29.16 20.19 1.96
N MET A 336 -28.93 18.98 2.48
CA MET A 336 -28.40 18.74 3.83
C MET A 336 -26.88 18.61 3.87
N ASP A 337 -26.20 18.75 2.73
CA ASP A 337 -24.74 18.71 2.65
C ASP A 337 -24.13 19.91 3.37
N ARG A 338 -23.59 19.65 4.56
CA ARG A 338 -22.89 20.66 5.36
C ARG A 338 -21.52 21.05 4.79
N TYR A 339 -20.98 20.25 3.87
CA TYR A 339 -19.74 20.52 3.14
C TYR A 339 -20.04 21.07 1.75
N PHE A 340 -21.18 21.75 1.58
CA PHE A 340 -21.54 22.35 0.31
C PHE A 340 -20.39 23.20 -0.26
N GLY A 341 -19.99 22.86 -1.49
CA GLY A 341 -18.90 23.48 -2.23
C GLY A 341 -17.60 22.67 -2.26
N GLU A 342 -17.53 21.51 -1.61
CA GLU A 342 -16.41 20.56 -1.70
C GLU A 342 -16.84 19.10 -1.70
N ASP A 343 -16.00 18.24 -2.28
CA ASP A 343 -16.27 16.80 -2.39
C ASP A 343 -15.41 16.01 -1.40
N ILE A 344 -16.01 15.65 -0.27
CA ILE A 344 -15.31 14.95 0.82
C ILE A 344 -14.85 13.57 0.38
N LEU A 345 -15.56 12.88 -0.53
CA LEU A 345 -15.09 11.60 -1.03
C LEU A 345 -13.77 11.76 -1.79
N ILE A 346 -13.62 12.81 -2.59
CA ILE A 346 -12.37 13.09 -3.31
C ILE A 346 -11.22 13.35 -2.32
N HIS A 347 -11.45 14.15 -1.28
CA HIS A 347 -10.45 14.41 -0.24
C HIS A 347 -10.03 13.12 0.47
N GLU A 348 -10.98 12.38 1.02
CA GLU A 348 -10.68 11.20 1.85
C GLU A 348 -10.14 10.02 1.02
N PHE A 349 -10.59 9.90 -0.22
CA PHE A 349 -10.02 8.90 -1.13
C PHE A 349 -8.63 9.29 -1.62
N ALA A 350 -8.27 10.58 -1.66
CA ALA A 350 -6.89 11.02 -1.91
C ALA A 350 -5.94 10.53 -0.80
N HIS A 351 -6.32 10.66 0.47
CA HIS A 351 -5.58 10.07 1.61
C HIS A 351 -5.42 8.55 1.44
N THR A 352 -6.49 7.88 1.03
CA THR A 352 -6.49 6.43 0.83
C THR A 352 -5.55 6.02 -0.30
N ILE A 353 -5.62 6.68 -1.46
CA ILE A 353 -4.73 6.47 -2.61
C ILE A 353 -3.28 6.75 -2.22
N HIS A 354 -3.03 7.79 -1.42
CA HIS A 354 -1.70 8.12 -0.92
C HIS A 354 -1.15 7.02 0.00
N LEU A 355 -1.86 6.70 1.09
CA LEU A 355 -1.34 5.88 2.18
C LEU A 355 -1.35 4.38 1.85
N LEU A 356 -2.40 3.89 1.19
CA LEU A 356 -2.55 2.47 0.86
C LEU A 356 -2.05 2.12 -0.54
N GLY A 357 -1.67 3.12 -1.34
CA GLY A 357 -1.43 2.98 -2.77
C GLY A 357 -0.08 3.50 -3.21
N ILE A 358 0.06 4.82 -3.26
CA ILE A 358 1.26 5.51 -3.74
C ILE A 358 2.46 5.16 -2.85
N SER A 359 2.34 5.34 -1.53
CA SER A 359 3.47 5.12 -0.59
C SER A 359 3.95 3.66 -0.55
N GLU A 360 3.11 2.74 -1.00
CA GLU A 360 3.40 1.31 -1.02
C GLU A 360 4.15 0.87 -2.29
N LEU A 361 4.16 1.72 -3.32
CA LEU A 361 4.83 1.52 -4.60
C LEU A 361 6.00 2.49 -4.83
N ASP A 362 5.92 3.71 -4.30
CA ASP A 362 6.94 4.75 -4.36
C ASP A 362 7.39 5.13 -2.94
N LEU A 363 8.50 4.54 -2.51
CA LEU A 363 9.07 4.73 -1.17
C LEU A 363 9.57 6.16 -0.94
N GLU A 364 9.85 6.92 -2.00
CA GLU A 364 10.34 8.29 -1.92
C GLU A 364 9.21 9.33 -1.93
N PHE A 365 7.95 8.91 -2.14
CA PHE A 365 6.82 9.83 -2.25
C PHE A 365 6.67 10.70 -1.01
N ASN A 366 6.72 10.11 0.19
CA ASN A 366 6.56 10.86 1.45
C ASN A 366 7.71 11.83 1.70
N THR A 367 8.93 11.46 1.32
CA THR A 367 10.09 12.36 1.34
C THR A 367 9.88 13.55 0.41
N GLN A 368 9.48 13.28 -0.85
CA GLN A 368 9.18 14.33 -1.83
C GLN A 368 8.05 15.25 -1.37
N LEU A 369 6.95 14.68 -0.87
CA LEU A 369 5.79 15.42 -0.36
C LEU A 369 6.17 16.33 0.80
N THR A 370 6.95 15.80 1.75
CA THR A 370 7.46 16.59 2.90
C THR A 370 8.34 17.75 2.42
N ILE A 371 9.24 17.51 1.45
CA ILE A 371 10.11 18.55 0.90
C ILE A 371 9.30 19.68 0.25
N ILE A 372 8.30 19.36 -0.59
CA ILE A 372 7.50 20.39 -1.26
C ILE A 372 6.57 21.12 -0.27
N TYR A 373 6.04 20.40 0.73
CA TYR A 373 5.25 20.96 1.81
C TYR A 373 6.05 21.97 2.64
N SER A 374 7.27 21.61 3.07
CA SER A 374 8.14 22.53 3.83
C SER A 374 8.50 23.77 3.02
N LYS A 375 8.70 23.65 1.71
CA LYS A 375 8.92 24.82 0.83
C LYS A 375 7.68 25.72 0.76
N ALA A 376 6.49 25.13 0.64
CA ALA A 376 5.23 25.87 0.66
C ALA A 376 5.07 26.67 1.96
N LEU A 377 5.39 26.07 3.12
CA LEU A 377 5.36 26.77 4.42
C LEU A 377 6.33 27.96 4.47
N ILE A 378 7.58 27.78 4.03
CA ILE A 378 8.60 28.85 4.02
C ILE A 378 8.18 30.01 3.12
N GLU A 379 7.59 29.71 1.96
CA GLU A 379 7.10 30.70 1.01
C GLU A 379 5.76 31.33 1.42
N GLY A 380 5.16 30.87 2.54
CA GLY A 380 3.88 31.38 3.04
C GLY A 380 2.67 30.94 2.21
N LEU A 381 2.83 29.94 1.35
CA LEU A 381 1.71 29.35 0.62
C LEU A 381 0.78 28.63 1.59
N TRP A 382 -0.51 28.61 1.25
CA TRP A 382 -1.57 27.95 2.01
C TRP A 382 -1.72 28.44 3.46
N LYS A 383 -1.11 29.58 3.81
CA LYS A 383 -1.20 30.17 5.14
C LYS A 383 -2.65 30.38 5.54
N ASN A 384 -2.98 30.00 6.78
CA ASN A 384 -4.33 30.06 7.35
C ASN A 384 -5.37 29.24 6.56
N THR A 385 -4.99 28.04 6.11
CA THR A 385 -5.88 27.04 5.49
C THR A 385 -5.67 25.68 6.13
N TYR A 386 -6.57 24.73 5.86
CA TYR A 386 -6.47 23.37 6.36
C TYR A 386 -5.29 22.60 5.75
N ALA A 387 -4.90 22.95 4.51
CA ALA A 387 -3.80 22.32 3.79
C ALA A 387 -2.46 22.38 4.54
N ILE A 388 -2.23 23.39 5.39
CA ILE A 388 -0.98 23.49 6.19
C ILE A 388 -1.03 22.76 7.54
N SER A 389 -2.05 21.95 7.79
CA SER A 389 -2.13 21.18 9.03
C SER A 389 -1.17 19.98 9.02
N SER A 390 -0.93 19.37 7.85
CA SER A 390 0.04 18.29 7.68
C SER A 390 0.38 18.07 6.19
N PRO A 391 1.46 17.34 5.86
CA PRO A 391 1.78 17.00 4.47
C PRO A 391 0.69 16.18 3.75
N THR A 392 -0.01 15.31 4.47
CA THR A 392 -1.09 14.49 3.89
C THR A 392 -2.30 15.36 3.57
N GLU A 393 -2.64 16.32 4.44
CA GLU A 393 -3.75 17.25 4.20
C GLU A 393 -3.42 18.25 3.09
N TYR A 394 -2.17 18.71 3.02
CA TYR A 394 -1.65 19.48 1.89
C TYR A 394 -1.84 18.74 0.56
N PHE A 395 -1.57 17.43 0.53
CA PHE A 395 -1.81 16.61 -0.66
C PHE A 395 -3.31 16.49 -0.98
N ALA A 396 -4.14 16.12 0.00
CA ALA A 396 -5.57 15.91 -0.21
C ALA A 396 -6.31 17.20 -0.64
N GLU A 397 -6.01 18.34 -0.01
CA GLU A 397 -6.55 19.66 -0.39
C GLU A 397 -6.09 20.10 -1.79
N GLY A 398 -4.85 19.77 -2.15
CA GLY A 398 -4.34 19.93 -3.50
C GLY A 398 -5.12 19.09 -4.51
N VAL A 399 -5.44 17.83 -4.17
CA VAL A 399 -6.24 16.94 -5.03
C VAL A 399 -7.67 17.44 -5.18
N GLN A 400 -8.29 17.98 -4.12
CA GLN A 400 -9.60 18.67 -4.25
C GLN A 400 -9.51 19.83 -5.24
N SER A 401 -8.46 20.65 -5.14
CA SER A 401 -8.24 21.79 -6.03
C SER A 401 -7.99 21.33 -7.47
N TRP A 402 -7.26 20.24 -7.66
CA TRP A 402 -7.01 19.60 -8.96
C TRP A 402 -8.31 19.19 -9.67
N TYR A 403 -9.31 18.71 -8.93
CA TYR A 403 -10.62 18.37 -9.49
C TYR A 403 -11.62 19.53 -9.50
N GLY A 404 -11.23 20.73 -9.05
CA GLY A 404 -12.11 21.90 -9.03
C GLY A 404 -13.23 21.80 -7.98
N VAL A 405 -12.99 21.02 -6.92
CA VAL A 405 -13.94 20.71 -5.85
C VAL A 405 -13.38 21.08 -4.48
N ASN A 406 -12.38 21.97 -4.41
CA ASN A 406 -12.06 22.64 -3.15
C ASN A 406 -12.98 23.87 -3.02
N LYS A 407 -13.44 24.15 -1.80
CA LYS A 407 -14.36 25.26 -1.57
C LYS A 407 -13.63 26.59 -1.74
N PHE A 408 -14.24 27.52 -2.45
CA PHE A 408 -13.66 28.86 -2.63
C PHE A 408 -13.88 29.71 -1.37
N SER A 409 -12.86 30.46 -0.98
CA SER A 409 -12.99 31.57 -0.04
C SER A 409 -12.19 32.76 -0.53
N GLU A 410 -12.81 33.96 -0.56
CA GLU A 410 -12.15 35.19 -1.03
C GLU A 410 -10.93 35.55 -0.18
N GLN A 411 -10.93 35.17 1.09
CA GLN A 411 -9.78 35.27 2.00
C GLN A 411 -9.55 33.92 2.69
N ALA A 412 -8.30 33.64 3.08
CA ALA A 412 -7.98 32.43 3.82
C ALA A 412 -8.70 32.42 5.18
N ASN A 413 -9.57 31.43 5.42
CA ASN A 413 -10.53 31.43 6.54
C ASN A 413 -10.23 30.38 7.63
N GLY A 414 -9.00 29.84 7.65
CA GLY A 414 -8.61 28.73 8.51
C GLY A 414 -8.84 27.36 7.90
N ILE A 415 -9.64 27.26 6.83
CA ILE A 415 -9.93 26.02 6.11
C ILE A 415 -9.59 26.15 4.63
N HIS A 416 -10.20 27.11 3.94
CA HIS A 416 -10.05 27.32 2.50
C HIS A 416 -9.47 28.69 2.15
N ASN A 417 -9.04 28.84 0.91
CA ASN A 417 -8.60 30.10 0.29
C ASN A 417 -9.13 30.19 -1.17
N GLN A 418 -8.49 31.04 -2.00
CA GLN A 418 -8.91 31.25 -3.38
C GLN A 418 -8.48 30.13 -4.35
N ILE A 419 -7.68 29.15 -3.91
CA ILE A 419 -7.02 28.13 -4.75
C ILE A 419 -7.92 26.91 -4.86
N ASP A 420 -9.06 27.10 -5.53
CA ASP A 420 -10.14 26.11 -5.63
C ASP A 420 -10.19 25.33 -6.94
N THR A 421 -9.32 25.67 -7.91
CA THR A 421 -9.29 25.04 -9.23
C THR A 421 -7.89 24.58 -9.64
N HIS A 422 -7.85 23.68 -10.61
CA HIS A 422 -6.64 23.12 -11.20
C HIS A 422 -5.70 24.21 -11.76
N GLU A 423 -6.26 25.21 -12.44
CA GLU A 423 -5.50 26.30 -13.07
C GLU A 423 -4.90 27.23 -12.02
N LYS A 424 -5.65 27.51 -10.95
CA LYS A 424 -5.15 28.31 -9.82
C LYS A 424 -4.07 27.56 -9.07
N LEU A 425 -4.26 26.26 -8.80
CA LEU A 425 -3.24 25.41 -8.17
C LEU A 425 -1.94 25.40 -8.98
N LYS A 426 -2.03 25.25 -10.31
CA LYS A 426 -0.87 25.27 -11.21
C LYS A 426 -0.03 26.53 -11.09
N SER A 427 -0.70 27.66 -10.99
CA SER A 427 -0.04 28.98 -10.92
C SER A 427 0.47 29.30 -9.52
N TYR A 428 -0.27 28.88 -8.49
CA TYR A 428 0.00 29.20 -7.09
C TYR A 428 1.04 28.28 -6.45
N ASP A 429 0.91 26.96 -6.65
CA ASP A 429 1.81 25.95 -6.10
C ASP A 429 2.18 24.90 -7.17
N PRO A 430 3.06 25.26 -8.12
CA PRO A 430 3.43 24.38 -9.23
C PRO A 430 4.11 23.08 -8.75
N ARG A 431 4.68 23.04 -7.54
CA ARG A 431 5.32 21.83 -6.99
C ARG A 431 4.28 20.79 -6.61
N LEU A 432 3.26 21.21 -5.86
CA LEU A 432 2.13 20.34 -5.52
C LEU A 432 1.37 19.91 -6.77
N TYR A 433 1.10 20.87 -7.68
CA TYR A 433 0.50 20.57 -8.98
C TYR A 433 1.26 19.46 -9.72
N ASN A 434 2.58 19.60 -9.87
CA ASN A 434 3.38 18.62 -10.61
C ASN A 434 3.45 17.26 -9.91
N LEU A 435 3.36 17.22 -8.57
CA LEU A 435 3.29 15.96 -7.83
C LEU A 435 1.97 15.25 -8.08
N ILE A 436 0.85 15.97 -7.99
CA ILE A 436 -0.51 15.46 -8.22
C ILE A 436 -0.70 15.00 -9.67
N GLU A 437 -0.18 15.77 -10.63
CA GLU A 437 -0.28 15.48 -12.06
C GLU A 437 0.29 14.10 -12.41
N LYS A 438 1.25 13.56 -11.65
CA LYS A 438 1.77 12.21 -11.88
C LYS A 438 0.69 11.14 -11.72
N PHE A 439 -0.27 11.34 -10.81
CA PHE A 439 -1.20 10.31 -10.35
C PHE A 439 -2.63 10.52 -10.84
N PHE A 440 -3.06 11.76 -11.06
CA PHE A 440 -4.46 12.04 -11.35
C PHE A 440 -4.66 12.51 -12.78
N ALA A 441 -5.72 12.01 -13.42
CA ALA A 441 -6.18 12.56 -14.69
C ALA A 441 -6.93 13.87 -14.42
N TYR A 442 -6.92 14.77 -15.40
CA TYR A 442 -7.82 15.92 -15.35
C TYR A 442 -9.26 15.44 -15.64
N ASP A 443 -10.22 15.82 -14.80
CA ASP A 443 -11.63 15.48 -15.04
C ASP A 443 -12.27 16.47 -16.02
N LYS A 444 -12.53 16.01 -17.25
CA LYS A 444 -13.29 16.75 -18.26
C LYS A 444 -14.79 16.45 -18.23
N THR A 445 -15.22 15.54 -17.36
CA THR A 445 -16.56 14.93 -17.39
C THR A 445 -17.48 15.39 -16.27
N ASN A 446 -17.01 16.26 -15.37
CA ASN A 446 -17.78 16.82 -14.26
C ASN A 446 -18.43 15.72 -13.41
N VAL A 447 -17.61 14.75 -13.00
CA VAL A 447 -18.08 13.60 -12.24
C VAL A 447 -18.54 14.05 -10.86
N SER A 448 -17.82 14.92 -10.17
CA SER A 448 -18.33 15.48 -8.91
C SER A 448 -19.45 16.49 -9.20
N CYS A 449 -20.53 16.42 -8.43
CA CYS A 449 -21.61 17.41 -8.51
C CYS A 449 -21.21 18.77 -7.89
N HIS A 450 -20.08 18.84 -7.19
CA HIS A 450 -19.50 20.09 -6.68
C HIS A 450 -18.59 20.80 -7.68
N GLN A 451 -18.24 20.14 -8.80
CA GLN A 451 -17.32 20.71 -9.77
C GLN A 451 -17.92 21.93 -10.45
N LYS A 452 -17.17 23.04 -10.39
CA LYS A 452 -17.57 24.31 -11.00
C LYS A 452 -17.40 24.22 -12.52
N THR A 453 -18.48 23.89 -13.22
CA THR A 453 -18.48 24.00 -14.70
C THR A 453 -18.39 25.48 -15.10
N ASN A 454 -17.81 25.80 -16.27
CA ASN A 454 -17.83 27.15 -16.86
C ASN A 454 -19.24 27.65 -17.25
N TYR A 455 -20.31 27.13 -16.63
CA TYR A 455 -21.67 27.59 -16.83
C TYR A 455 -22.19 28.27 -15.57
N THR A 456 -22.56 29.53 -15.78
CA THR A 456 -23.39 30.40 -14.94
C THR A 456 -24.16 29.68 -13.83
N ASN A 457 -23.81 30.05 -12.60
CA ASN A 457 -24.54 29.81 -11.37
C ASN A 457 -26.08 29.80 -11.58
N PRO A 458 -26.79 28.67 -11.43
CA PRO A 458 -28.25 28.65 -11.54
C PRO A 458 -28.96 29.10 -10.26
N PHE A 459 -28.23 29.50 -9.21
CA PHE A 459 -28.84 30.03 -7.99
C PHE A 459 -28.26 31.41 -7.65
N PRO A 460 -29.01 32.50 -7.89
CA PRO A 460 -28.60 33.80 -7.40
C PRO A 460 -28.44 33.72 -5.88
N LEU A 461 -27.32 34.26 -5.41
CA LEU A 461 -27.00 34.51 -4.03
C LEU A 461 -28.25 35.00 -3.29
N PHE A 462 -28.76 34.20 -2.36
CA PHE A 462 -29.55 34.77 -1.28
C PHE A 462 -28.55 35.37 -0.29
N GLU A 463 -28.17 36.62 -0.55
CA GLU A 463 -27.73 37.52 0.50
C GLU A 463 -28.88 37.70 1.49
N LYS A 464 -28.64 37.35 2.75
CA LYS A 464 -29.01 38.14 3.93
C LYS A 464 -28.17 37.74 5.13
#